data_AF-A0A7X8URV6-F1
#
_entry.id   AF-A0A7X8URV6-F1
#
_cell.length_a   1.000
_cell.length_b   1.000
_cell.length_c   1.000
_cell.angle_alpha   90.00
_cell.angle_beta   90.00
_cell.angle_gamma   90.00
#
_symmetry.space_group_name_H-M   'P 1'
#
loop_
_entity.id
_entity.type
_entity.pdbx_description
1 polymer ?
#
loop_
_entity_poly.entity_id
_entity_poly.type
_entity_poly.pdbx_seq_one_letter_code
_entity_poly.pdbx_strand_id
1 'polypeptide(L)'
;MAGRTEVTLSGSQEDYLEAIFELIQSSGAARVRDIAERLGVAKSSVTVALRALSRSKLVNYKPYQLVTLSPTGSQAAKRIMRRHRSLREFFVNVLGVDETVADANACRIEHAVGDGVMRRLACFVEFLAASTIPARDVPLAFAAKCGQGGSNSACAKCKVARADAKAGDEHKNGQDAG
;
A
#
# COMPACT_ATOMS: atom_id res chain seq x y z
N MET A 1 -15.45 5.35 -30.90
CA MET A 1 -14.96 5.54 -29.53
C MET A 1 -13.85 4.52 -29.27
N ALA A 2 -12.60 4.96 -29.19
CA ALA A 2 -11.48 4.04 -28.95
C ALA A 2 -11.62 3.47 -27.53
N GLY A 3 -11.84 2.16 -27.42
CA GLY A 3 -11.90 1.46 -26.15
C GLY A 3 -10.60 1.72 -25.38
N ARG A 4 -10.72 2.22 -24.14
CA ARG A 4 -9.59 2.24 -23.23
C ARG A 4 -9.22 0.79 -22.99
N THR A 5 -8.12 0.32 -23.57
CA THR A 5 -7.50 -0.92 -23.16
C THR A 5 -7.05 -0.70 -21.72
N GLU A 6 -7.87 -1.11 -20.74
CA GLU A 6 -7.41 -1.17 -19.36
C GLU A 6 -6.25 -2.17 -19.35
N VAL A 7 -5.05 -1.66 -19.09
CA VAL A 7 -3.89 -2.50 -18.86
C VAL A 7 -4.11 -3.19 -17.52
N THR A 8 -4.47 -4.47 -17.55
CA THR A 8 -4.55 -5.31 -16.35
C THR A 8 -3.14 -5.52 -15.82
N LEU A 9 -2.88 -4.99 -14.62
CA LEU A 9 -1.60 -5.15 -13.93
C LEU A 9 -1.70 -6.24 -12.88
N SER A 10 -0.63 -6.99 -12.68
CA SER A 10 -0.50 -7.82 -11.48
C SER A 10 -0.19 -6.95 -10.26
N GLY A 11 -0.54 -7.41 -9.05
CA GLY A 11 -0.20 -6.70 -7.81
C GLY A 11 1.29 -6.35 -7.73
N SER A 12 2.17 -7.31 -8.09
CA SER A 12 3.61 -7.04 -8.16
C SER A 12 3.97 -5.90 -9.13
N GLN A 13 3.32 -5.79 -10.29
CA GLN A 13 3.56 -4.68 -11.21
C GLN A 13 3.06 -3.34 -10.64
N GLU A 14 1.98 -3.36 -9.88
CA GLU A 14 1.46 -2.21 -9.15
C GLU A 14 2.44 -1.76 -8.06
N ASP A 15 3.01 -2.69 -7.26
CA ASP A 15 4.07 -2.41 -6.27
C ASP A 15 5.26 -1.66 -6.88
N TYR A 16 5.71 -2.08 -8.07
CA TYR A 16 6.81 -1.41 -8.77
C TYR A 16 6.46 0.02 -9.20
N LEU A 17 5.23 0.24 -9.70
CA LEU A 17 4.80 1.59 -10.09
C LEU A 17 4.67 2.51 -8.88
N GLU A 18 4.18 1.98 -7.77
CA GLU A 18 4.10 2.68 -6.49
C GLU A 18 5.49 3.09 -6.00
N ALA A 19 6.40 2.13 -5.87
CA ALA A 19 7.77 2.38 -5.43
C ALA A 19 8.50 3.42 -6.31
N ILE A 20 8.33 3.36 -7.64
CA ILE A 20 8.90 4.34 -8.56
C ILE A 20 8.29 5.73 -8.31
N PHE A 21 6.97 5.81 -8.16
CA PHE A 21 6.27 7.07 -7.90
C PHE A 21 6.75 7.72 -6.61
N GLU A 22 6.83 6.96 -5.53
CA GLU A 22 7.25 7.46 -4.21
C GLU A 22 8.73 7.89 -4.21
N LEU A 23 9.60 7.15 -4.88
CA LEU A 23 11.00 7.54 -5.05
C LEU A 23 11.11 8.85 -5.83
N ILE A 24 10.38 9.01 -6.94
CA ILE A 24 10.38 10.27 -7.70
C ILE A 24 9.90 11.44 -6.85
N GLN A 25 8.85 11.24 -6.04
CA GLN A 25 8.31 12.29 -5.17
C GLN A 25 9.27 12.68 -4.03
N SER A 26 10.02 11.73 -3.49
CA SER A 26 10.90 11.95 -2.33
C SER A 26 12.32 12.39 -2.69
N SER A 27 12.89 11.87 -3.78
CA SER A 27 14.29 12.09 -4.16
C SER A 27 14.46 12.67 -5.57
N GLY A 28 13.36 12.93 -6.29
CA GLY A 28 13.37 13.48 -7.65
C GLY A 28 13.67 12.46 -8.75
N ALA A 29 14.11 11.25 -8.40
CA ALA A 29 14.45 10.22 -9.37
C ALA A 29 14.37 8.80 -8.80
N ALA A 30 13.98 7.83 -9.63
CA ALA A 30 14.03 6.41 -9.27
C ALA A 30 15.23 5.73 -9.96
N ARG A 31 16.05 5.02 -9.17
CA ARG A 31 17.14 4.15 -9.69
C ARG A 31 16.83 2.70 -9.37
N VAL A 32 17.34 1.78 -10.18
CA VAL A 32 17.18 0.32 -9.98
C VAL A 32 17.61 -0.13 -8.58
N ARG A 33 18.70 0.44 -8.04
CA ARG A 33 19.17 0.13 -6.69
C ARG A 33 18.14 0.55 -5.64
N ASP A 34 17.63 1.76 -5.74
CA ASP A 34 16.75 2.33 -4.72
C ASP A 34 15.36 1.65 -4.77
N ILE A 35 14.91 1.23 -5.97
CA ILE A 35 13.70 0.40 -6.13
C ILE A 35 13.90 -0.99 -5.50
N ALA A 36 15.05 -1.62 -5.74
CA ALA A 36 15.38 -2.93 -5.17
C ALA A 36 15.39 -2.90 -3.64
N GLU A 37 15.99 -1.86 -3.06
CA GLU A 37 16.06 -1.64 -1.62
C GLU A 37 14.66 -1.40 -1.02
N ARG A 38 13.86 -0.52 -1.64
CA ARG A 38 12.50 -0.22 -1.16
C ARG A 38 11.58 -1.43 -1.16
N LEU A 39 11.66 -2.27 -2.19
CA LEU A 39 10.80 -3.46 -2.33
C LEU A 39 11.39 -4.72 -1.70
N GLY A 40 12.63 -4.69 -1.18
CA GLY A 40 13.29 -5.86 -0.62
C GLY A 40 13.57 -6.98 -1.64
N VAL A 41 13.83 -6.63 -2.89
CA VAL A 41 14.01 -7.59 -4.01
C VAL A 41 15.38 -7.44 -4.68
N ALA A 42 15.81 -8.48 -5.41
CA ALA A 42 17.06 -8.42 -6.18
C ALA A 42 16.97 -7.41 -7.35
N LYS A 43 18.09 -6.73 -7.66
CA LYS A 43 18.20 -5.79 -8.80
C LYS A 43 17.86 -6.43 -10.16
N SER A 44 18.12 -7.74 -10.29
CA SER A 44 17.74 -8.52 -11.47
C SER A 44 16.21 -8.59 -11.62
N SER A 45 15.49 -8.83 -10.53
CA SER A 45 14.02 -8.80 -10.49
C SER A 45 13.46 -7.44 -10.88
N VAL A 46 14.04 -6.36 -10.34
CA VAL A 46 13.68 -4.98 -10.74
C VAL A 46 13.86 -4.78 -12.24
N THR A 47 14.99 -5.22 -12.80
CA THR A 47 15.26 -5.07 -14.24
C THR A 47 14.25 -5.81 -15.11
N VAL A 48 13.83 -7.01 -14.70
CA VAL A 48 12.80 -7.78 -15.41
C VAL A 48 11.45 -7.06 -15.34
N ALA A 49 11.07 -6.57 -14.16
CA ALA A 49 9.83 -5.82 -13.97
C ALA A 49 9.79 -4.52 -14.78
N LEU A 50 10.87 -3.72 -14.76
CA LEU A 50 10.97 -2.47 -15.52
C LEU A 50 10.88 -2.71 -17.03
N ARG A 51 11.45 -3.81 -17.54
CA ARG A 51 11.28 -4.19 -18.96
C ARG A 51 9.83 -4.52 -19.27
N ALA A 52 9.13 -5.23 -18.39
CA ALA A 52 7.71 -5.55 -18.57
C ALA A 52 6.83 -4.28 -18.55
N LEU A 53 7.02 -3.41 -17.55
CA LEU A 53 6.30 -2.14 -17.45
C LEU A 53 6.60 -1.21 -18.63
N SER A 54 7.82 -1.23 -19.15
CA SER A 54 8.20 -0.44 -20.32
C SER A 54 7.54 -0.94 -21.59
N ARG A 55 7.42 -2.26 -21.79
CA ARG A 55 6.61 -2.85 -22.88
C ARG A 55 5.15 -2.44 -22.79
N SER A 56 4.61 -2.32 -21.57
CA SER A 56 3.26 -1.80 -21.31
C SER A 56 3.15 -0.28 -21.40
N LYS A 57 4.21 0.45 -21.76
CA LYS A 57 4.27 1.91 -21.88
C LYS A 57 3.95 2.67 -20.59
N LEU A 58 4.23 2.06 -19.43
CA LEU A 58 3.98 2.67 -18.12
C LEU A 58 5.24 3.35 -17.55
N VAL A 59 6.42 2.89 -17.96
CA VAL A 59 7.70 3.48 -17.52
C VAL A 59 8.62 3.72 -18.71
N ASN A 60 9.44 4.76 -18.60
CA ASN A 60 10.59 4.97 -19.47
C ASN A 60 11.81 4.34 -18.78
N TYR A 61 12.28 3.21 -19.32
CA TYR A 61 13.42 2.48 -18.78
C TYR A 61 14.50 2.30 -19.84
N LYS A 62 15.73 2.67 -19.49
CA LYS A 62 16.95 2.34 -20.23
C LYS A 62 18.02 1.89 -19.24
N PRO A 63 18.86 0.88 -19.58
CA PRO A 63 19.98 0.48 -18.74
C PRO A 63 20.84 1.68 -18.34
N TYR A 64 21.28 1.70 -17.08
CA TYR A 64 22.15 2.74 -16.49
C TYR A 64 21.54 4.15 -16.42
N GLN A 65 20.25 4.32 -16.72
CA GLN A 65 19.56 5.60 -16.63
C GLN A 65 18.55 5.64 -15.48
N LEU A 66 18.10 6.84 -15.15
CA LEU A 66 17.00 7.06 -14.22
C LEU A 66 15.71 6.50 -14.81
N VAL A 67 14.89 5.89 -13.95
CA VAL A 67 13.56 5.40 -14.31
C VAL A 67 12.56 6.53 -14.12
N THR A 68 11.69 6.75 -15.11
CA THR A 68 10.59 7.71 -15.00
C THR A 68 9.27 7.05 -15.37
N LEU A 69 8.17 7.57 -14.81
CA LEU A 69 6.83 7.15 -15.20
C LEU A 69 6.42 7.86 -16.49
N SER A 70 5.71 7.15 -17.37
CA SER A 70 4.95 7.79 -18.43
C SER A 70 3.72 8.49 -17.85
N PRO A 71 3.00 9.33 -18.62
CA PRO A 71 1.73 9.91 -18.15
C PRO A 71 0.71 8.86 -17.72
N THR A 72 0.61 7.73 -18.42
CA THR A 72 -0.30 6.64 -18.06
C THR A 72 0.20 5.86 -16.85
N GLY A 73 1.52 5.65 -16.72
CA GLY A 73 2.12 5.05 -15.52
C GLY A 73 1.93 5.91 -14.28
N SER A 74 2.03 7.23 -14.41
CA SER A 74 1.76 8.16 -13.31
C SER A 74 0.29 8.13 -12.87
N GLN A 75 -0.65 8.04 -13.81
CA GLN A 75 -2.07 7.87 -13.48
C GLN A 75 -2.33 6.53 -12.78
N ALA A 76 -1.71 5.45 -13.24
CA ALA A 76 -1.83 4.14 -12.59
C ALA A 76 -1.26 4.17 -11.16
N ALA A 77 -0.05 4.70 -10.97
CA ALA A 77 0.56 4.84 -9.65
C ALA A 77 -0.30 5.69 -8.70
N LYS A 78 -0.82 6.84 -9.16
CA LYS A 78 -1.74 7.66 -8.34
C LYS A 78 -3.02 6.93 -7.95
N ARG A 79 -3.55 6.08 -8.83
CA ARG A 79 -4.73 5.25 -8.53
C ARG A 79 -4.41 4.24 -7.44
N ILE A 80 -3.26 3.57 -7.52
CA ILE A 80 -2.76 2.62 -6.52
C ILE A 80 -2.59 3.34 -5.17
N MET A 81 -1.78 4.40 -5.11
CA MET A 81 -1.59 5.20 -3.89
C MET A 81 -2.91 5.67 -3.23
N ARG A 82 -3.93 6.00 -4.04
CA ARG A 82 -5.25 6.39 -3.51
C ARG A 82 -5.95 5.22 -2.83
N ARG A 83 -5.82 4.00 -3.37
CA ARG A 83 -6.37 2.78 -2.77
C ARG A 83 -5.68 2.48 -1.44
N HIS A 84 -4.35 2.45 -1.41
CA HIS A 84 -3.56 2.30 -0.19
C HIS A 84 -4.05 3.27 0.89
N ARG A 85 -4.10 4.57 0.54
CA ARG A 85 -4.52 5.63 1.46
C ARG A 85 -5.93 5.41 1.99
N SER A 86 -6.90 5.13 1.12
CA SER A 86 -8.29 4.92 1.55
C SER A 86 -8.43 3.71 2.48
N LEU A 87 -7.69 2.63 2.22
CA LEU A 87 -7.67 1.46 3.11
C LEU A 87 -7.02 1.79 4.45
N ARG A 88 -5.85 2.43 4.43
CA ARG A 88 -5.12 2.84 5.62
C ARG A 88 -5.95 3.79 6.48
N GLU A 89 -6.54 4.82 5.89
CA GLU A 89 -7.42 5.76 6.59
C GLU A 89 -8.65 5.07 7.16
N PHE A 90 -9.24 4.12 6.45
CA PHE A 90 -10.33 3.32 6.99
C PHE A 90 -9.88 2.48 8.22
N PHE A 91 -8.76 1.78 8.12
CA PHE A 91 -8.24 0.96 9.21
C PHE A 91 -7.89 1.79 10.44
N VAL A 92 -7.23 2.93 10.27
CA VAL A 92 -6.85 3.81 11.38
C VAL A 92 -8.07 4.53 11.95
N ASN A 93 -8.79 5.27 11.11
CA ASN A 93 -9.78 6.24 11.59
C ASN A 93 -11.14 5.62 11.89
N VAL A 94 -11.44 4.43 11.34
CA VAL A 94 -12.73 3.74 11.56
C VAL A 94 -12.56 2.52 12.45
N LEU A 95 -11.55 1.68 12.18
CA LEU A 95 -11.34 0.45 12.94
C LEU A 95 -10.41 0.64 14.15
N GLY A 96 -9.70 1.76 14.27
CA GLY A 96 -8.76 2.02 15.36
C GLY A 96 -7.52 1.13 15.32
N VAL A 97 -7.11 0.68 14.13
CA VAL A 97 -5.90 -0.13 13.93
C VAL A 97 -4.67 0.78 14.01
N ASP A 98 -3.58 0.27 14.59
CA ASP A 98 -2.30 0.95 14.62
C ASP A 98 -1.80 1.29 13.21
N GLU A 99 -1.16 2.45 13.05
CA GLU A 99 -0.74 2.95 11.75
C GLU A 99 0.19 2.00 10.99
N THR A 100 1.11 1.31 11.68
CA THR A 100 2.05 0.38 11.03
C THR A 100 1.35 -0.87 10.54
N VAL A 101 0.41 -1.39 11.33
CA VAL A 101 -0.40 -2.56 10.99
C VAL A 101 -1.39 -2.21 9.87
N ALA A 102 -1.99 -1.03 9.93
CA ALA A 102 -2.90 -0.51 8.91
C ALA A 102 -2.19 -0.36 7.55
N ASP A 103 -0.98 0.19 7.55
CA ASP A 103 -0.18 0.37 6.34
C ASP A 103 0.17 -0.99 5.70
N ALA A 104 0.72 -1.92 6.49
CA ALA A 104 1.07 -3.26 6.00
C ALA A 104 -0.13 -4.04 5.44
N ASN A 105 -1.32 -3.88 6.04
CA ASN A 105 -2.54 -4.52 5.55
C ASN A 105 -3.12 -3.80 4.32
N ALA A 106 -3.02 -2.47 4.27
CA ALA A 106 -3.48 -1.69 3.11
C ALA A 106 -2.70 -2.09 1.84
N CYS A 107 -1.36 -2.18 1.90
CA CYS A 107 -0.53 -2.66 0.77
C CYS A 107 -0.97 -4.04 0.27
N ARG A 108 -1.26 -4.98 1.18
CA ARG A 108 -1.66 -6.35 0.78
C ARG A 108 -3.03 -6.41 0.11
N ILE A 109 -3.94 -5.53 0.53
CA ILE A 109 -5.35 -5.56 0.12
C ILE A 109 -5.60 -4.74 -1.14
N GLU A 110 -4.87 -3.65 -1.35
CA GLU A 110 -5.20 -2.67 -2.37
C GLU A 110 -5.21 -3.19 -3.82
N HIS A 111 -4.39 -4.20 -4.12
CA HIS A 111 -4.31 -4.85 -5.42
C HIS A 111 -5.36 -5.95 -5.61
N ALA A 112 -5.92 -6.47 -4.51
CA ALA A 112 -6.87 -7.58 -4.53
C ALA A 112 -8.33 -7.10 -4.64
N VAL A 113 -8.61 -5.86 -4.24
CA VAL A 113 -9.98 -5.32 -4.20
C VAL A 113 -10.34 -4.66 -5.53
N GLY A 114 -11.49 -5.04 -6.07
CA GLY A 114 -12.00 -4.46 -7.32
C GLY A 114 -12.34 -2.97 -7.24
N ASP A 115 -12.17 -2.27 -8.37
CA ASP A 115 -12.34 -0.82 -8.52
C ASP A 115 -13.68 -0.27 -8.01
N GLY A 116 -14.77 -1.03 -8.18
CA GLY A 116 -16.10 -0.63 -7.70
C GLY A 116 -16.13 -0.49 -6.17
N VAL A 117 -15.59 -1.50 -5.47
CA VAL A 117 -15.54 -1.55 -4.01
C VAL A 117 -14.57 -0.50 -3.48
N MET A 118 -13.38 -0.40 -4.06
CA MET A 118 -12.39 0.62 -3.64
C MET A 118 -12.90 2.04 -3.82
N ARG A 119 -13.62 2.34 -4.91
CA ARG A 119 -14.25 3.66 -5.09
C ARG A 119 -15.28 3.95 -4.01
N ARG A 120 -16.15 2.98 -3.68
CA ARG A 120 -17.15 3.15 -2.62
C ARG A 120 -16.51 3.32 -1.24
N LEU A 121 -15.47 2.56 -0.93
CA LEU A 121 -14.72 2.72 0.31
C LEU A 121 -14.10 4.12 0.39
N ALA A 122 -13.44 4.58 -0.67
CA ALA A 122 -12.84 5.89 -0.70
C ALA A 122 -13.88 7.02 -0.50
N CYS A 123 -15.03 6.95 -1.18
CA CYS A 123 -16.12 7.91 -0.98
C CYS A 123 -16.65 7.88 0.47
N PHE A 124 -16.71 6.71 1.10
CA PHE A 124 -17.13 6.58 2.50
C PHE A 124 -16.12 7.23 3.46
N VAL A 125 -14.82 6.99 3.25
CA VAL A 125 -13.76 7.61 4.04
C VAL A 125 -13.74 9.13 3.85
N GLU A 126 -13.86 9.61 2.61
CA GLU A 126 -13.96 11.05 2.29
C GLU A 126 -15.20 11.69 2.96
N PHE A 127 -16.35 11.02 2.93
CA PHE A 127 -17.56 11.46 3.64
C PHE A 127 -17.33 11.57 5.14
N LEU A 128 -16.72 10.56 5.78
CA LEU A 128 -16.44 10.59 7.21
C LEU A 128 -15.48 11.74 7.57
N ALA A 129 -14.44 11.97 6.76
CA ALA A 129 -13.49 13.05 6.95
C ALA A 129 -14.15 14.45 6.84
N ALA A 130 -15.19 14.59 6.01
CA ALA A 130 -15.94 15.83 5.84
C ALA A 130 -17.14 15.98 6.81
N SER A 131 -17.51 14.92 7.52
CA SER A 131 -18.73 14.91 8.35
C SER A 131 -18.53 15.62 9.69
N THR A 132 -19.60 16.26 10.18
CA THR A 132 -19.66 16.90 11.50
C THR A 132 -19.90 15.91 12.64
N ILE A 133 -20.30 14.69 12.32
CA ILE A 133 -20.15 13.55 13.23
C ILE A 133 -18.65 13.33 13.28
N PRO A 134 -17.97 13.70 14.36
CA PRO A 134 -16.52 13.61 14.37
C PRO A 134 -16.19 12.14 14.13
N ALA A 135 -15.30 11.85 13.18
CA ALA A 135 -14.95 10.48 12.82
C ALA A 135 -14.60 9.63 14.05
N ARG A 136 -14.21 10.26 15.17
CA ARG A 136 -14.04 9.67 16.51
C ARG A 136 -15.27 8.96 17.09
N ASP A 137 -16.49 9.34 16.75
CA ASP A 137 -17.71 8.76 17.35
C ASP A 137 -18.02 7.38 16.77
N VAL A 138 -17.58 7.08 15.54
CA VAL A 138 -17.72 5.74 14.94
C VAL A 138 -16.78 4.73 15.62
N PRO A 139 -15.46 4.99 15.78
CA PRO A 139 -14.56 4.21 16.62
C PRO A 139 -14.99 4.17 18.08
N LEU A 140 -15.51 5.25 18.66
CA LEU A 140 -15.99 5.22 20.05
C LEU A 140 -17.22 4.34 20.21
N ALA A 141 -18.20 4.44 19.32
CA ALA A 141 -19.38 3.56 19.31
C ALA A 141 -18.99 2.11 19.01
N PHE A 142 -18.04 1.89 18.09
CA PHE A 142 -17.50 0.58 17.79
C PHE A 142 -16.72 -0.01 18.97
N ALA A 143 -15.85 0.77 19.62
CA ALA A 143 -15.12 0.38 20.82
C ALA A 143 -16.05 0.10 21.99
N ALA A 144 -17.09 0.91 22.19
CA ALA A 144 -18.14 0.67 23.19
C ALA A 144 -18.89 -0.64 22.89
N LYS A 145 -19.24 -0.90 21.62
CA LYS A 145 -19.85 -2.17 21.19
C LYS A 145 -18.93 -3.36 21.44
N CYS A 146 -17.64 -3.22 21.14
CA CYS A 146 -16.62 -4.23 21.41
C CYS A 146 -16.44 -4.48 22.92
N GLY A 147 -16.60 -3.44 23.75
CA GLY A 147 -16.57 -3.55 25.22
C GLY A 147 -17.84 -4.12 25.86
N GLN A 148 -18.97 -4.10 25.15
CA GLN A 148 -20.28 -4.51 25.68
C GLN A 148 -20.83 -5.82 25.07
N GLY A 149 -20.09 -6.50 24.18
CA GLY A 149 -20.55 -7.70 23.46
C GLY A 149 -19.80 -8.97 23.84
N GLY A 150 -20.37 -9.79 24.73
CA GLY A 150 -19.94 -11.16 24.96
C GLY A 150 -20.40 -12.11 23.84
N SER A 151 -19.51 -12.44 22.91
CA SER A 151 -19.34 -13.81 22.39
C SER A 151 -17.93 -14.00 21.82
N ASN A 152 -17.05 -14.52 22.68
CA ASN A 152 -15.85 -15.28 22.35
C ASN A 152 -14.79 -14.71 21.38
N SER A 153 -14.45 -13.42 21.46
CA SER A 153 -13.05 -13.03 21.30
C SER A 153 -12.74 -11.88 22.25
N ALA A 154 -11.80 -12.09 23.17
CA ALA A 154 -11.45 -11.13 24.20
C ALA A 154 -10.89 -9.86 23.55
N CYS A 155 -11.74 -8.84 23.37
CA CYS A 155 -11.32 -7.59 22.75
C CYS A 155 -10.34 -6.78 23.64
N ALA A 156 -10.37 -7.01 24.97
CA ALA A 156 -9.31 -6.56 25.88
C ALA A 156 -7.92 -7.20 25.59
N LYS A 157 -7.90 -8.29 24.81
CA LYS A 157 -6.71 -8.93 24.23
C LYS A 157 -6.67 -8.76 22.70
N CYS A 158 -7.42 -7.83 22.10
CA CYS A 158 -7.33 -7.50 20.67
C CYS A 158 -5.97 -6.83 20.41
N LYS A 159 -4.94 -7.66 20.42
CA LYS A 159 -3.54 -7.29 20.23
C LYS A 159 -3.24 -6.89 18.79
N VAL A 160 -4.19 -6.96 17.86
CA VAL A 160 -4.01 -6.54 16.46
C VAL A 160 -3.60 -5.06 16.37
N ALA A 161 -4.04 -4.23 17.32
CA ALA A 161 -3.60 -2.83 17.41
C ALA A 161 -2.17 -2.64 17.98
N ARG A 162 -1.43 -3.70 18.37
CA ARG A 162 -0.07 -3.56 18.94
C ARG A 162 0.93 -4.68 18.58
N ALA A 163 0.52 -5.82 18.06
CA ALA A 163 1.34 -7.03 18.02
C ALA A 163 2.05 -7.33 16.69
N ASP A 164 1.63 -6.78 15.56
CA ASP A 164 2.25 -7.13 14.27
C ASP A 164 3.54 -6.33 13.97
N ALA A 165 3.92 -5.39 14.83
CA ALA A 165 5.16 -4.60 14.72
C ALA A 165 6.44 -5.33 15.17
N LYS A 166 6.37 -6.61 15.57
CA LYS A 166 7.54 -7.44 15.90
C LYS A 166 7.57 -8.74 15.08
N ALA A 167 7.70 -8.60 13.77
CA ALA A 167 8.15 -9.69 12.90
C ALA A 167 8.96 -9.08 11.75
N GLY A 168 10.19 -8.66 12.03
CA GLY A 168 11.05 -8.06 11.01
C GLY A 168 12.37 -7.48 11.52
N ASP A 169 13.04 -8.13 12.49
CA ASP A 169 14.48 -7.87 12.71
C ASP A 169 15.16 -9.09 13.35
N GLU A 170 15.34 -10.15 12.57
CA GLU A 170 16.35 -11.18 12.84
C GLU A 170 17.06 -11.54 11.53
N HIS A 171 17.88 -10.61 11.04
CA HIS A 171 18.96 -10.97 10.12
C HIS A 171 20.15 -10.03 10.23
N LYS A 172 21.01 -10.25 11.24
CA LYS A 172 22.45 -9.98 11.17
C LYS A 172 23.27 -11.05 11.87
N ASN A 173 23.87 -11.90 11.04
CA ASN A 173 25.24 -12.43 11.08
C ASN A 173 26.04 -12.39 12.40
N GLY A 174 26.50 -13.58 12.79
CA GLY A 174 27.93 -13.91 12.83
C GLY A 174 28.59 -13.96 14.21
N GLN A 175 29.11 -15.15 14.59
CA GLN A 175 30.54 -15.34 14.81
C GLN A 175 30.92 -16.79 15.13
N ASP A 176 32.07 -17.15 14.56
CA ASP A 176 32.91 -18.32 14.75
C ASP A 176 33.16 -18.72 16.21
N ALA A 177 33.13 -20.03 16.48
CA ALA A 177 34.02 -20.72 17.42
C ALA A 177 33.86 -22.24 17.26
N GLY A 178 34.89 -22.91 16.72
CA GLY A 178 34.98 -24.37 16.64
C GLY A 178 35.79 -24.85 15.46
#